data_AF-A0A962QUN3-F1
#
_entry.id   AF-A0A962QUN3-F1
#
_cell.length_a   1.000
_cell.length_b   1.000
_cell.length_c   1.000
_cell.angle_alpha   90.00
_cell.angle_beta   90.00
_cell.angle_gamma   90.00
#
_symmetry.space_group_name_H-M   'P 1'
#
loop_
_entity.id
_entity.type
_entity.pdbx_description
1 polymer ?
#
loop_
_entity_poly.entity_id
_entity_poly.type
_entity_poly.pdbx_seq_one_letter_code
_entity_poly.pdbx_strand_id
1 'polypeptide(L)'
;MENYQLASRARIGVVIPSTNTGVEYDLQKFILDGVTWHPSRFWIELRNWADEVESTGDDTDTVFERFLEIMRGEIPIALRNVLSAEVSHIMLGMSAET
;
A
#
# COMPACT_ATOMS: atom_id res chain seq x y z
N MET A 1 29.73 12.13 3.50
CA MET A 1 29.48 12.52 2.10
C MET A 1 27.98 12.41 1.90
N GLU A 2 27.29 13.48 1.53
CA GLU A 2 25.84 13.38 1.29
C GLU A 2 25.58 12.43 0.11
N ASN A 3 24.62 11.53 0.29
CA ASN A 3 24.21 10.61 -0.76
C ASN A 3 23.37 11.38 -1.80
N TYR A 4 24.04 11.88 -2.84
CA TYR A 4 23.42 12.66 -3.93
C TYR A 4 22.42 11.86 -4.76
N GLN A 5 22.31 10.54 -4.56
CA GLN A 5 21.29 9.70 -5.20
C GLN A 5 19.92 9.81 -4.51
N LEU A 6 19.87 10.36 -3.29
CA LEU A 6 18.63 10.51 -2.53
C LEU A 6 17.94 11.83 -2.83
N ALA A 7 16.61 11.77 -2.89
CA ALA A 7 15.79 12.98 -2.96
C ALA A 7 15.99 13.86 -1.71
N SER A 8 16.12 15.18 -1.91
CA SER A 8 16.58 16.11 -0.88
C SER A 8 15.54 16.49 0.18
N ARG A 9 14.25 16.41 -0.14
CA ARG A 9 13.15 16.85 0.75
C ARG A 9 12.40 15.67 1.37
N ALA A 10 11.97 14.71 0.57
CA ALA A 10 11.26 13.54 1.09
C ALA A 10 11.39 12.31 0.19
N ARG A 11 11.38 11.13 0.82
CA ARG A 11 11.32 9.82 0.18
C ARG A 11 10.19 9.07 0.86
N ILE A 12 9.04 8.98 0.20
CA ILE A 12 7.81 8.50 0.81
C ILE A 12 7.59 7.06 0.37
N GLY A 13 7.69 6.12 1.30
CA GLY A 13 7.29 4.73 1.07
C GLY A 13 5.76 4.64 1.05
N VAL A 14 5.19 4.09 -0.01
CA VAL A 14 3.73 4.00 -0.17
C VAL A 14 3.33 2.54 -0.20
N VAL A 15 2.66 2.07 0.85
CA VAL A 15 2.18 0.70 0.96
C VAL A 15 0.71 0.68 0.54
N ILE A 16 0.38 -0.05 -0.52
CA ILE A 16 -0.97 -0.11 -1.10
C ILE A 16 -1.39 -1.56 -1.38
N PRO A 17 -2.70 -1.88 -1.39
CA PRO A 17 -3.17 -3.18 -1.83
C PRO A 17 -2.75 -3.44 -3.28
N SER A 18 -2.43 -4.70 -3.61
CA SER A 18 -2.05 -5.08 -4.98
C SER A 18 -3.08 -4.71 -6.04
N THR A 19 -4.36 -4.61 -5.66
CA THR A 19 -5.50 -4.24 -6.51
C THR A 19 -5.70 -2.73 -6.68
N ASN A 20 -5.09 -1.89 -5.84
CA ASN A 20 -5.29 -0.45 -5.88
C ASN A 20 -4.36 0.20 -6.92
N THR A 21 -4.90 0.52 -8.09
CA THR A 21 -4.16 1.21 -9.17
C THR A 21 -4.37 2.73 -9.17
N GLY A 22 -5.46 3.20 -8.56
CA GLY A 22 -5.81 4.62 -8.51
C GLY A 22 -4.79 5.45 -7.72
N VAL A 23 -4.32 4.94 -6.57
CA VAL A 23 -3.30 5.65 -5.78
C VAL A 23 -2.03 5.86 -6.60
N GLU A 24 -1.54 4.83 -7.31
CA GLU A 24 -0.32 4.97 -8.11
C GLU A 24 -0.48 6.00 -9.25
N TYR A 25 -1.65 6.02 -9.90
CA TYR A 25 -1.99 7.02 -10.90
C TYR A 25 -1.98 8.45 -10.31
N ASP A 26 -2.50 8.65 -9.10
CA ASP A 26 -2.49 9.96 -8.45
C ASP A 26 -1.08 10.40 -8.03
N LEU A 27 -0.23 9.47 -7.58
CA LEU A 27 1.18 9.75 -7.29
C LEU A 27 1.94 10.28 -8.52
N GLN A 28 1.63 9.77 -9.71
CA GLN A 28 2.23 10.25 -10.96
C GLN A 28 1.91 11.72 -11.28
N LYS A 29 0.85 12.28 -10.68
CA LYS A 29 0.48 13.69 -10.85
C LYS A 29 1.24 14.62 -9.89
N PHE A 30 1.85 14.09 -8.83
CA PHE A 30 2.59 14.86 -7.84
C PHE A 30 4.08 14.98 -8.22
N ILE A 31 4.42 16.09 -8.88
CA ILE A 31 5.80 16.39 -9.34
C ILE A 31 6.39 17.49 -8.44
N LEU A 32 6.64 17.16 -7.19
CA LEU A 32 7.22 18.08 -6.21
C LEU A 32 8.75 17.99 -6.24
N ASP A 33 9.41 19.14 -6.35
CA ASP A 33 10.88 19.19 -6.33
C ASP A 33 11.44 18.55 -5.05
N GLY A 34 12.48 17.72 -5.18
CA GLY A 34 13.13 17.01 -4.08
C GLY A 34 12.30 15.93 -3.37
N VAL A 35 11.13 15.55 -3.89
CA VAL A 35 10.25 14.50 -3.31
C VAL A 35 10.17 13.30 -4.23
N THR A 36 10.25 12.09 -3.68
CA THR A 36 10.07 10.84 -4.42
C THR A 36 9.08 9.91 -3.74
N TRP A 37 8.36 9.14 -4.56
CA TRP A 37 7.34 8.19 -4.15
C TRP A 37 7.84 6.76 -4.45
N HIS A 38 7.77 5.88 -3.45
CA HIS A 38 8.27 4.51 -3.53
C HIS A 38 7.13 3.54 -3.24
N PRO A 39 6.26 3.25 -4.23
CA PRO A 39 5.15 2.35 -4.04
C PRO A 39 5.61 0.89 -3.87
N SER A 40 5.06 0.20 -2.89
CA SER A 40 5.13 -1.25 -2.73
C SER A 40 3.75 -1.80 -2.45
N ARG A 41 3.52 -3.01 -2.94
CA ARG A 41 2.22 -3.66 -2.91
C ARG A 41 2.24 -4.80 -1.90
N PHE A 42 1.23 -4.86 -1.05
CA PHE A 42 0.93 -6.05 -0.28
C PHE A 42 -0.09 -6.90 -1.04
N TRP A 43 0.11 -8.22 -1.07
CA TRP A 43 -0.78 -9.10 -1.79
C TRP A 43 -2.16 -9.07 -1.15
N ILE A 44 -3.18 -9.06 -2.01
CA ILE A 44 -4.55 -9.25 -1.57
C ILE A 44 -5.32 -9.94 -2.67
N GLU A 45 -6.05 -10.98 -2.30
CA GLU A 45 -6.87 -11.78 -3.22
C GLU A 45 -8.27 -11.19 -3.35
N LEU A 46 -8.74 -10.49 -2.32
CA LEU A 46 -10.03 -9.81 -2.29
C LEU A 46 -10.05 -8.63 -3.27
N ARG A 47 -10.85 -8.75 -4.33
CA ARG A 47 -11.12 -7.65 -5.28
C ARG A 47 -12.38 -6.88 -4.92
N ASN A 48 -13.36 -7.55 -4.29
CA ASN A 48 -14.65 -6.99 -3.88
C ASN A 48 -15.19 -7.80 -2.69
N TRP A 49 -15.57 -7.12 -1.60
CA TRP A 49 -16.07 -7.79 -0.41
C TRP A 49 -17.43 -8.44 -0.64
N ALA A 50 -18.27 -7.84 -1.48
CA ALA A 50 -19.59 -8.39 -1.82
C ALA A 50 -19.46 -9.73 -2.53
N ASP A 51 -18.51 -9.86 -3.46
CA ASP A 51 -18.28 -11.09 -4.22
C ASP A 51 -17.78 -12.22 -3.29
N GLU A 52 -16.98 -11.90 -2.28
CA GLU A 52 -16.47 -12.88 -1.30
C GLU A 52 -17.57 -13.36 -0.34
N VAL A 53 -18.38 -12.44 0.19
CA VAL A 53 -19.56 -12.78 0.99
C VAL A 53 -20.51 -13.70 0.22
N GLU A 54 -20.76 -13.41 -1.07
CA GLU A 54 -21.58 -14.27 -1.93
C GLU A 54 -20.91 -15.63 -2.18
N SER A 55 -19.60 -15.68 -2.39
CA SER A 55 -18.87 -16.91 -2.72
C SER A 55 -18.67 -17.85 -1.54
N THR A 56 -18.42 -17.33 -0.33
CA THR A 56 -18.16 -18.16 0.85
C THR A 56 -19.43 -18.44 1.66
N GLY A 57 -20.43 -17.56 1.56
CA GLY A 57 -21.60 -17.57 2.42
C GLY A 57 -21.32 -17.10 3.85
N ASP A 58 -20.13 -16.55 4.10
CA ASP A 58 -19.75 -15.97 5.39
C ASP A 58 -20.39 -14.59 5.57
N ASP A 59 -20.54 -14.16 6.82
CA ASP A 59 -20.91 -12.77 7.10
C ASP A 59 -19.76 -11.80 6.84
N THR A 60 -20.10 -10.51 6.72
CA THR A 60 -19.15 -9.44 6.44
C THR A 60 -18.05 -9.35 7.49
N ASP A 61 -18.36 -9.62 8.76
CA ASP A 61 -17.39 -9.55 9.86
C ASP A 61 -16.31 -10.63 9.70
N THR A 62 -16.70 -11.86 9.36
CA THR A 62 -15.78 -12.98 9.11
C THR A 62 -14.86 -12.70 7.92
N VAL A 63 -15.41 -12.14 6.83
CA VAL A 63 -14.62 -11.73 5.66
C VAL A 63 -13.62 -10.62 6.03
N PHE A 64 -14.03 -9.67 6.88
CA PHE A 64 -13.17 -8.59 7.36
C PHE A 64 -12.04 -9.11 8.27
N GLU A 65 -12.31 -10.05 9.17
CA GLU A 65 -11.29 -10.67 10.02
C GLU A 65 -10.22 -11.39 9.18
N ARG A 66 -10.63 -12.18 8.19
CA ARG A 66 -9.70 -12.84 7.25
C ARG A 66 -8.85 -11.83 6.48
N PHE A 67 -9.44 -10.71 6.07
CA PHE A 67 -8.70 -9.61 5.44
C PHE A 67 -7.64 -9.02 6.37
N LEU A 68 -7.95 -8.81 7.66
CA LEU A 68 -6.96 -8.35 8.65
C LEU A 68 -5.82 -9.35 8.84
N GLU A 69 -6.10 -10.65 8.82
CA GLU A 69 -5.07 -11.69 8.90
C GLU A 69 -4.12 -11.65 7.69
N ILE A 70 -4.66 -11.54 6.48
CA ILE A 70 -3.87 -11.39 5.25
C ILE A 70 -2.99 -10.14 5.34
N MET A 71 -3.56 -9.00 5.74
CA MET A 71 -2.81 -7.75 5.91
C MET A 71 -1.66 -7.89 6.89
N ARG A 72 -1.86 -8.59 8.03
CA ARG A 72 -0.80 -8.81 9.03
C ARG A 72 0.38 -9.61 8.47
N GLY A 73 0.13 -10.54 7.55
CA GLY A 73 1.17 -11.31 6.87
C GLY A 73 1.91 -10.51 5.79
N GLU A 74 1.17 -9.72 5.00
CA GLU A 74 1.70 -9.12 3.78
C GLU A 74 2.32 -7.72 3.98
N ILE A 75 1.80 -6.92 4.91
CA ILE A 75 2.32 -5.55 5.17
C ILE A 75 3.82 -5.54 5.53
N PRO A 76 4.33 -6.43 6.40
CA PRO A 76 5.77 -6.45 6.71
C PRO A 76 6.65 -6.66 5.47
N ILE A 77 6.19 -7.46 4.51
CA ILE A 77 6.92 -7.74 3.26
C ILE A 77 6.94 -6.49 2.39
N ALA A 78 5.80 -5.82 2.22
CA ALA A 78 5.72 -4.57 1.47
C ALA A 78 6.57 -3.45 2.11
N LEU A 79 6.54 -3.34 3.44
CA LEU A 79 7.37 -2.39 4.18
C LEU A 79 8.86 -2.65 3.99
N ARG A 80 9.31 -3.91 4.11
CA ARG A 80 10.70 -4.29 3.87
C ARG A 80 11.19 -3.80 2.50
N ASN A 81 10.35 -3.91 1.47
CA ASN A 81 10.72 -3.55 0.11
C ASN A 81 10.94 -2.03 -0.06
N VAL A 82 10.17 -1.18 0.64
CA VAL A 82 10.36 0.29 0.57
C VAL A 82 11.46 0.81 1.48
N LEU A 83 11.73 0.15 2.61
CA LEU A 83 12.72 0.62 3.59
C LEU A 83 14.15 0.68 3.02
N SER A 84 14.45 -0.14 2.01
CA SER A 84 15.74 -0.10 1.31
C SER A 84 16.05 1.23 0.60
N ALA A 85 15.02 2.06 0.34
CA ALA A 85 15.15 3.37 -0.29
C ALA A 85 15.39 4.53 0.70
N GLU A 86 15.75 4.23 1.96
CA GLU A 86 15.97 5.23 3.02
C GLU A 86 14.79 6.21 3.17
N VAL A 87 13.56 5.68 3.07
CA VAL A 87 12.33 6.46 3.15
C VAL A 87 12.27 7.27 4.45
N SER A 88 11.83 8.53 4.34
CA SER A 88 11.65 9.42 5.49
C SER A 88 10.25 9.33 6.08
N HIS A 89 9.28 8.86 5.30
CA HIS A 89 7.89 8.73 5.69
C HIS A 89 7.29 7.44 5.11
N ILE A 90 6.29 6.89 5.80
CA ILE A 90 5.47 5.79 5.31
C ILE A 90 4.03 6.28 5.18
N MET A 91 3.41 6.00 4.05
CA MET A 91 1.99 6.19 3.79
C MET A 91 1.35 4.83 3.53
N LEU A 92 0.27 4.52 4.24
CA LEU A 92 -0.59 3.37 3.95
C LEU A 92 -1.77 3.87 3.12
N GLY A 93 -1.76 3.57 1.82
CA GLY A 93 -2.83 3.95 0.90
C GLY A 93 -3.94 2.91 0.89
N MET A 94 -4.87 3.00 1.82
CA MET A 94 -6.10 2.20 1.81
C MET A 94 -7.31 3.10 1.60
N SER A 95 -8.10 2.78 0.58
CA SER A 95 -9.50 3.20 0.54
C SER A 95 -10.26 2.14 1.32
N ALA A 96 -10.71 2.46 2.53
CA ALA A 96 -11.85 1.75 3.08
C ALA A 96 -13.06 2.34 2.35
N GLU A 97 -13.76 1.54 1.55
CA GLU A 97 -15.14 1.90 1.22
C GLU A 97 -15.89 2.03 2.55
N THR A 98 -16.46 3.21 2.79
CA THR A 98 -17.34 3.51 3.92
C THR A 98 -18.78 3.28 3.53
#